data_AF-A0A968XAB8-F1
#
_entry.id   AF-A0A968XAB8-F1
#
_cell.length_a   1.000
_cell.length_b   1.000
_cell.length_c   1.000
_cell.angle_alpha   90.00
_cell.angle_beta   90.00
_cell.angle_gamma   90.00
#
_symmetry.space_group_name_H-M   'P 1'
#
loop_
_entity.id
_entity.type
_entity.pdbx_description
1 polymer ?
#
loop_
_entity_poly.entity_id
_entity_poly.type
_entity_poly.pdbx_seq_one_letter_code
_entity_poly.pdbx_strand_id
1 'polypeptide(L)'
;MVGSRPLSELIDQQTFSWARSLQIILQVVEILGKIHESQGIYQSLHPRSILVDPQSGEVRLLDPYLDTHSVLQGQSLDGNPLNRLRASDDSIAAFTYLAPEQTGRMNRPLDYRTDFYAVGGCSITC
;
A
#
# COMPACT_ATOMS: atom_id res chain seq x y z
N MET A 1 -11.12 -19.15 0.40
CA MET A 1 -11.76 -17.98 -0.23
C MET A 1 -11.15 -17.81 -1.60
N VAL A 2 -11.95 -18.00 -2.65
CA VAL A 2 -11.51 -18.03 -4.05
C VAL A 2 -12.16 -16.81 -4.72
N GLY A 3 -11.40 -15.76 -5.06
CA GLY A 3 -11.97 -14.66 -5.87
C GLY A 3 -11.39 -13.25 -5.67
N SER A 4 -10.77 -12.93 -4.53
CA SER A 4 -10.17 -11.59 -4.33
C SER A 4 -8.96 -11.40 -5.25
N ARG A 5 -8.85 -10.21 -5.84
CA ARG A 5 -7.76 -9.84 -6.77
C ARG A 5 -7.06 -8.57 -6.28
N PRO A 6 -5.74 -8.41 -6.52
CA PRO A 6 -5.04 -7.17 -6.22
C PRO A 6 -5.64 -5.99 -6.97
N LEU A 7 -5.74 -4.83 -6.33
CA LEU A 7 -6.27 -3.61 -6.94
C LEU A 7 -5.44 -3.19 -8.17
N SER A 8 -4.12 -3.44 -8.16
CA SER A 8 -3.27 -3.22 -9.35
C SER A 8 -3.79 -3.94 -10.60
N GLU A 9 -4.27 -5.17 -10.46
CA GLU A 9 -4.79 -5.96 -11.58
C GLU A 9 -6.14 -5.43 -12.07
N LEU A 10 -6.95 -4.85 -11.17
CA LEU A 10 -8.25 -4.29 -11.53
C LEU A 10 -8.11 -2.92 -12.21
N ILE A 11 -7.10 -2.13 -11.83
CA ILE A 11 -6.78 -0.84 -12.46
C ILE A 11 -6.37 -1.03 -13.93
N ASP A 12 -5.52 -2.02 -14.21
CA ASP A 12 -5.05 -2.33 -15.57
C ASP A 12 -6.19 -2.75 -16.52
N GLN A 13 -7.33 -3.17 -15.96
CA GLN A 13 -8.54 -3.56 -16.70
C GLN A 13 -9.48 -2.36 -17.01
N GLN A 14 -9.04 -1.11 -16.79
CA GLN A 14 -9.66 0.17 -17.22
C GLN A 14 -11.13 0.41 -16.83
N THR A 15 -11.62 -0.12 -15.72
CA THR A 15 -13.05 0.01 -15.35
C THR A 15 -13.28 0.32 -13.86
N PHE A 16 -12.70 1.40 -13.36
CA PHE A 16 -13.14 1.98 -12.10
C PHE A 16 -13.96 3.25 -12.34
N SER A 17 -15.19 3.23 -11.84
CA SER A 17 -15.92 4.48 -11.64
C SER A 17 -15.36 5.16 -10.39
N TRP A 18 -15.39 6.49 -10.38
CA TRP A 18 -15.00 7.28 -9.22
C TRP A 18 -15.69 6.82 -7.92
N ALA A 19 -16.97 6.42 -8.01
CA ALA A 19 -17.71 5.90 -6.88
C ALA A 19 -17.09 4.61 -6.31
N ARG A 20 -16.65 3.70 -7.18
CA ARG A 20 -16.00 2.44 -6.76
C ARG A 20 -14.62 2.70 -6.17
N SER A 21 -13.85 3.63 -6.73
CA SER A 21 -12.55 4.04 -6.20
C SER A 21 -12.70 4.62 -4.78
N LEU A 22 -13.67 5.51 -4.57
CA LEU A 22 -13.96 6.07 -3.24
C LEU A 22 -14.42 5.01 -2.22
N GLN A 23 -15.23 4.03 -2.65
CA GLN A 23 -15.65 2.93 -1.77
C GLN A 23 -14.48 2.07 -1.31
N ILE A 24 -13.51 1.82 -2.19
CA ILE A 24 -12.30 1.07 -1.85
C ILE A 24 -11.46 1.88 -0.88
N ILE A 25 -11.19 3.15 -1.19
CA ILE A 25 -10.39 4.04 -0.34
C ILE A 25 -11.01 4.21 1.05
N LEU A 26 -12.33 4.32 1.15
CA LEU A 26 -13.03 4.40 2.44
C LEU A 26 -12.76 3.15 3.30
N GLN A 27 -12.91 1.96 2.72
CA GLN A 27 -12.63 0.71 3.43
C GLN A 27 -11.15 0.59 3.82
N VAL A 28 -10.22 1.02 2.95
CA VAL A 28 -8.78 1.06 3.29
C VAL A 28 -8.54 1.96 4.49
N VAL A 29 -9.11 3.17 4.51
CA VAL A 29 -8.96 4.11 5.63
C VAL A 29 -9.55 3.54 6.92
N GLU A 30 -10.69 2.85 6.86
CA GLU A 30 -11.27 2.17 8.02
C GLU A 30 -10.37 1.04 8.55
N ILE A 31 -9.76 0.25 7.67
CA ILE A 31 -8.81 -0.80 8.05
C ILE A 31 -7.57 -0.17 8.72
N LEU A 32 -7.02 0.88 8.13
CA LEU A 32 -5.88 1.61 8.70
C LEU A 32 -6.21 2.23 10.05
N GLY A 33 -7.41 2.80 10.21
CA GLY A 33 -7.87 3.34 11.50
C GLY A 33 -7.82 2.31 12.61
N LYS A 34 -8.29 1.08 12.35
CA LYS A 34 -8.22 -0.04 13.32
C LYS A 34 -6.78 -0.43 13.66
N ILE A 35 -5.88 -0.42 12.66
CA ILE A 35 -4.45 -0.69 12.88
C ILE A 35 -3.84 0.40 13.77
N HIS A 36 -4.13 1.67 13.48
CA HIS A 36 -3.61 2.82 14.22
C HIS A 36 -4.14 2.88 15.66
N GLU A 37 -5.41 2.52 15.89
CA GLU A 37 -5.99 2.38 17.23
C GLU A 37 -5.21 1.38 18.09
N SER A 38 -4.69 0.31 17.47
CA SER A 38 -3.83 -0.68 18.12
C SER A 38 -2.35 -0.27 18.25
N GLN A 39 -2.01 1.00 17.99
CA GLN A 39 -0.64 1.55 17.94
C GLN A 39 0.24 0.96 16.82
N GLY A 40 -0.36 0.26 15.86
CA GLY A 40 0.32 -0.26 14.67
C GLY A 40 0.45 0.81 13.58
N ILE A 41 1.37 0.57 12.64
CA ILE A 41 1.49 1.32 11.38
C ILE A 41 1.63 0.27 10.28
N TYR A 42 0.90 0.40 9.17
CA TYR A 42 0.88 -0.61 8.11
C TYR A 42 2.16 -0.57 7.24
N GLN A 43 2.65 0.62 6.92
CA GLN A 43 3.96 0.93 6.31
C GLN A 43 4.22 0.39 4.89
N SER A 44 3.33 -0.41 4.31
CA SER A 44 3.55 -1.01 2.99
C SER A 44 2.30 -0.99 2.10
N LEU A 45 1.53 0.11 2.16
CA LEU A 45 0.34 0.26 1.33
C LEU A 45 0.70 0.59 -0.12
N HIS A 46 0.17 -0.20 -1.06
CA HIS A 46 0.26 0.00 -2.51
C HIS A 46 -0.88 -0.78 -3.20
N PRO A 47 -1.19 -0.54 -4.49
CA PRO A 47 -2.31 -1.21 -5.15
C PRO A 47 -2.23 -2.73 -5.16
N ARG A 48 -1.04 -3.33 -5.12
CA ARG A 48 -0.91 -4.79 -5.00
C ARG A 48 -1.24 -5.33 -3.58
N SER A 49 -1.04 -4.53 -2.53
CA SER A 49 -1.34 -4.94 -1.16
C SER A 49 -2.81 -4.76 -0.79
N ILE A 50 -3.59 -4.08 -1.63
CA ILE A 50 -5.04 -3.96 -1.50
C ILE A 50 -5.70 -5.08 -2.31
N LEU A 51 -6.32 -6.04 -1.62
CA LEU A 51 -7.14 -7.08 -2.23
C LEU A 51 -8.59 -6.65 -2.27
N VAL A 52 -9.22 -6.77 -3.43
CA VAL A 52 -10.63 -6.45 -3.64
C VAL A 52 -11.33 -7.71 -4.14
N ASP A 53 -12.42 -8.10 -3.48
CA ASP A 53 -13.34 -9.08 -4.04
C ASP A 53 -14.23 -8.39 -5.09
N PRO A 54 -14.15 -8.78 -6.39
CA PRO A 54 -14.92 -8.14 -7.43
C PRO A 54 -16.44 -8.32 -7.28
N GLN A 55 -16.89 -9.40 -6.61
CA GLN A 55 -18.30 -9.75 -6.42
C GLN A 55 -18.90 -9.05 -5.20
N SER A 56 -18.24 -9.13 -4.04
CA SER A 56 -18.76 -8.55 -2.80
C SER A 56 -18.35 -7.09 -2.60
N GLY A 57 -17.28 -6.63 -3.26
CA GLY A 57 -16.69 -5.31 -3.04
C GLY A 57 -15.88 -5.20 -1.73
N GLU A 58 -15.69 -6.31 -1.01
CA GLU A 58 -14.93 -6.35 0.23
C GLU A 58 -13.44 -6.06 -0.05
N VAL A 59 -12.88 -5.16 0.75
CA VAL A 59 -11.46 -4.82 0.73
C VAL A 59 -10.72 -5.49 1.88
N ARG A 60 -9.54 -6.03 1.59
CA ARG A 60 -8.61 -6.57 2.58
C ARG A 60 -7.20 -6.10 2.26
N LEU A 61 -6.35 -5.97 3.28
CA LEU A 61 -4.94 -5.68 3.08
C LEU A 61 -4.12 -6.98 3.21
N LEU A 62 -3.12 -7.15 2.35
CA LEU A 62 -2.11 -8.18 2.51
C LEU A 62 -1.32 -7.95 3.79
N ASP A 63 -0.83 -9.03 4.39
CA ASP A 63 0.16 -8.92 5.45
C ASP A 63 1.48 -8.38 4.87
N PRO A 64 1.98 -7.21 5.33
CA PRO A 64 3.21 -6.61 4.82
C PRO A 64 4.46 -7.50 4.93
N TYR A 65 4.45 -8.49 5.83
CA TYR A 65 5.57 -9.42 5.99
C TYR A 65 5.48 -10.60 5.01
N LEU A 66 4.29 -10.91 4.49
CA LEU A 66 4.05 -11.97 3.52
C LEU A 66 4.02 -11.45 2.07
N ASP A 67 3.91 -10.13 1.89
CA ASP A 67 3.93 -9.50 0.58
C ASP A 67 5.36 -9.42 0.03
N THR A 68 5.63 -10.19 -1.03
CA THR A 68 6.94 -10.21 -1.72
C THR A 68 7.29 -8.90 -2.42
N HIS A 69 6.33 -7.99 -2.56
CA HIS A 69 6.51 -6.66 -3.14
C HIS A 69 6.58 -5.56 -2.07
N SER A 70 6.46 -5.94 -0.79
CA SER A 70 6.62 -5.02 0.33
C SER A 70 8.05 -4.53 0.44
N VAL A 71 8.17 -3.21 0.60
CA VAL A 71 9.44 -2.52 0.87
C VAL A 71 10.04 -2.89 2.23
N LEU A 72 9.23 -3.46 3.15
CA LEU A 72 9.66 -3.95 4.47
C LEU A 72 10.48 -5.23 4.38
N GLN A 73 10.20 -6.14 3.43
CA GLN A 73 10.98 -7.38 3.27
C GLN A 73 12.46 -7.11 2.94
N GLY A 74 12.76 -5.91 2.45
CA GLY A 74 14.10 -5.56 2.06
C GLY A 74 14.99 -5.04 3.18
N GLN A 75 14.49 -4.70 4.40
CA GLN A 75 15.25 -3.97 5.43
C GLN A 75 16.70 -4.47 5.59
N SER A 76 17.60 -3.83 4.86
CA SER A 76 19.03 -4.08 4.92
C SER A 76 19.60 -3.22 6.04
N LEU A 77 20.65 -3.74 6.68
CA LEU A 77 21.26 -3.24 7.92
C LEU A 77 21.72 -1.77 7.86
N ASP A 78 21.75 -1.16 6.67
CA ASP A 78 22.22 0.20 6.41
C ASP A 78 21.12 1.28 6.45
N GLY A 79 19.87 0.93 6.76
CA GLY A 79 18.80 1.89 7.06
C GLY A 79 18.24 2.70 5.88
N ASN A 80 18.83 2.62 4.69
CA ASN A 80 18.32 3.32 3.49
C ASN A 80 17.57 2.35 2.55
N PRO A 81 16.23 2.43 2.44
CA PRO A 81 15.46 1.54 1.57
C PRO A 81 15.74 1.73 0.08
N LEU A 82 16.30 2.88 -0.32
CA LEU A 82 16.64 3.20 -1.72
C LEU A 82 17.95 2.57 -2.18
N ASN A 83 18.80 2.08 -1.28
CA ASN A 83 20.04 1.40 -1.66
C ASN A 83 19.80 0.06 -2.37
N ARG A 84 18.55 -0.42 -2.41
CA ARG A 84 18.11 -1.64 -3.09
C ARG A 84 17.36 -1.38 -4.40
N LEU A 85 17.70 -0.31 -5.14
CA LEU A 85 17.19 -0.02 -6.50
C LEU A 85 17.45 -1.14 -7.55
N ARG A 86 17.85 -2.34 -7.12
CA ARG A 86 18.03 -3.52 -7.96
C ARG A 86 17.02 -4.58 -7.54
N ALA A 87 15.92 -4.65 -8.29
CA ALA A 87 15.30 -5.88 -8.82
C ALA A 87 13.79 -5.65 -9.03
N SER A 88 13.36 -5.62 -10.29
CA SER A 88 11.97 -5.54 -10.82
C SER A 88 11.28 -4.17 -10.84
N ASP A 89 10.55 -3.93 -11.94
CA ASP A 89 9.67 -2.77 -12.14
C ASP A 89 8.60 -2.65 -11.05
N ASP A 90 8.19 -3.80 -10.50
CA ASP A 90 7.21 -3.90 -9.42
C ASP A 90 7.70 -3.29 -8.11
N SER A 91 8.98 -3.43 -7.79
CA SER A 91 9.58 -2.79 -6.61
C SER A 91 9.51 -1.27 -6.77
N ILE A 92 9.84 -0.74 -7.96
CA ILE A 92 9.82 0.70 -8.26
C ILE A 92 8.40 1.27 -8.11
N ALA A 93 7.39 0.51 -8.53
CA ALA A 93 5.99 0.86 -8.31
C ALA A 93 5.66 0.97 -6.81
N ALA A 94 6.09 0.02 -5.98
CA ALA A 94 5.88 0.10 -4.53
C ALA A 94 6.58 1.33 -3.90
N PHE A 95 7.76 1.73 -4.37
CA PHE A 95 8.44 2.96 -3.93
C PHE A 95 7.67 4.25 -4.27
N THR A 96 6.74 4.23 -5.24
CA THR A 96 5.91 5.41 -5.59
C THR A 96 4.95 5.79 -4.46
N TYR A 97 4.58 4.82 -3.63
CA TYR A 97 3.65 5.00 -2.52
C TYR A 97 4.37 5.24 -1.18
N LEU A 98 5.70 5.26 -1.16
CA LEU A 98 6.48 5.52 0.06
C LEU A 98 6.47 7.00 0.46
N ALA A 99 6.19 7.23 1.73
CA ALA A 99 6.29 8.56 2.33
C ALA A 99 7.77 9.00 2.44
N PRO A 100 8.08 10.31 2.34
CA PRO A 100 9.46 10.79 2.39
C PRO A 100 10.21 10.40 3.68
N GLU A 101 9.52 10.31 4.81
CA GLU A 101 10.07 9.87 6.10
C GLU A 101 10.52 8.41 6.06
N GLN A 102 9.81 7.54 5.33
CA GLN A 102 10.21 6.15 5.14
C GLN A 102 11.51 6.01 4.35
N THR A 103 11.82 6.99 3.50
CA THR A 103 13.06 6.99 2.70
C THR A 103 14.29 7.45 3.49
N GLY A 104 14.11 7.91 4.73
CA GLY A 104 15.19 8.51 5.53
C GLY A 104 15.59 9.93 5.08
N ARG A 105 14.84 10.53 4.14
CA ARG A 105 15.10 11.89 3.62
C ARG A 105 14.46 13.00 4.45
N MET A 106 13.63 12.64 5.42
CA MET A 106 13.12 13.57 6.42
C MET A 106 13.72 13.23 7.78
N ASN A 107 14.15 14.24 8.52
CA ASN A 107 14.57 14.09 9.92
C ASN A 107 13.34 13.97 10.82
N ARG A 108 12.50 12.96 10.56
CA ARG A 108 11.23 12.73 11.24
C ARG A 108 11.10 11.23 11.53
N PRO A 109 10.65 10.84 12.74
CA PRO A 109 10.35 9.44 13.01
C PRO A 109 9.18 8.97 12.14
N LEU A 110 9.15 7.66 11.88
CA LEU A 110 8.06 7.00 11.21
C LEU A 110 6.80 7.02 12.09
N ASP A 111 5.66 7.41 11.52
CA ASP A 111 4.38 7.40 12.22
C ASP A 111 3.21 7.10 11.26
N TYR A 112 2.00 7.01 11.81
CA TYR A 112 0.78 6.62 11.09
C TYR A 112 0.47 7.46 9.84
N ARG A 113 1.01 8.69 9.72
CA ARG A 113 0.77 9.56 8.55
C ARG A 113 1.37 9.02 7.27
N THR A 114 2.39 8.19 7.40
CA THR A 114 2.96 7.44 6.29
C THR A 114 1.90 6.63 5.54
N ASP A 115 0.98 5.97 6.26
CA ASP A 115 -0.07 5.17 5.62
C ASP A 115 -1.04 6.06 4.85
N PHE A 116 -1.36 7.25 5.37
CA PHE A 116 -2.21 8.23 4.67
C PHE A 116 -1.54 8.85 3.44
N TYR A 117 -0.21 9.00 3.44
CA TYR A 117 0.52 9.39 2.23
C TYR A 117 0.32 8.36 1.11
N ALA A 118 0.45 7.07 1.44
CA ALA A 118 0.27 5.98 0.49
C ALA A 118 -1.18 5.86 -0.01
N VAL A 119 -2.19 6.13 0.84
CA VAL A 119 -3.60 6.23 0.44
C VAL A 119 -3.78 7.30 -0.65
N GLY A 120 -3.16 8.48 -0.46
CA GLY A 120 -3.17 9.54 -1.45
C GLY A 120 -2.65 9.08 -2.81
N GLY A 121 -1.51 8.39 -2.83
CA GLY A 121 -0.96 7.79 -4.05
C GLY A 121 -1.93 6.82 -4.71
N CYS A 122 -2.52 5.88 -3.94
CA CYS A 122 -3.46 4.88 -4.47
C CYS A 122 -4.73 5.50 -5.04
N SER A 123 -5.21 6.62 -4.48
CA SER A 123 -6.42 7.32 -4.95
C SER A 123 -6.28 7.94 -6.34
N ILE A 124 -5.05 8.27 -6.76
CA ILE A 124 -4.76 8.89 -8.07
C ILE A 124 -4.67 7.84 -9.18
N THR A 125 -4.37 6.60 -8.82
CA THR A 125 -4.19 5.49 -9.77
C THR A 125 -5.50 4.77 -10.12
N CYS A 126 -6.59 5.04 -9.39
CA CYS A 126 -7.90 4.41 -9.56
C CYS A 126 -8.93 5.32 -10.27
#